data_AF-A0A246G4U2-F1
#
_entry.id   AF-A0A246G4U2-F1
#
_cell.length_a   1.000
_cell.length_b   1.000
_cell.length_c   1.000
_cell.angle_alpha   90.00
_cell.angle_beta   90.00
_cell.angle_gamma   90.00
#
_symmetry.space_group_name_H-M   'P 1'
#
loop_
_entity.id
_entity.type
_entity.pdbx_description
1 polymer ?
#
loop_
_entity_poly.entity_id
_entity_poly.type
_entity_poly.pdbx_seq_one_letter_code
_entity_poly.pdbx_strand_id
1 'polypeptide(L)'
;MLMMKFGQAPTNMFRAVNRVGEGYDVIMKDGYALHLSDRELQRTGAASRFTGHDGEMIKDANFALAVFVKRKQLSSADGGVTPSFDAVLSHSLEGETTFNMLKGMGMAAFMHRVSLEDAKLAAFAVMETNSFGSALVHNEVAHGFGRKLRVDRSHLYVLSDPDKPDVKPRPVVDSAAGRSIQRNAQKPTVVLTGFDAVERKFGEFFDLSSHASVIKMMMMRFGQSPADMFEKLVAAGDGYDITMRDGFELHLSAQELTQTTEASRFAGSEKGIMQDANFMLAAYAKRKQIMSTDPAINRRFDSALAKTLNGDSVYNVLKGMGMIGFLRIVPPSKIQEKGAVSVVDGYHGSGAFVLDGVKHRHGNKEAVGRVWGYMLAQGIPAESTIDSAGKTAKISDVPIGVQPANIWSGFYQGFEGNCVTVSAIKAAMMKYGQNPLGIYKSITETTEGYSVTMRDSCTVRLTHAELEQAKKSARFAGDDKGMLRDAIFLYAVSAKRAQMENHEFRAAEGFETAMETLNDGESPGDALRRLGLFAFTRGSSVQELAEGVTGTLANFQHSVVVVGGVFDDYGFKRQLKTSEWMRNDGQALKLV
;
A
#
# COMPACT_ATOMS: atom_id res chain seq x y z
N MET A 1 -14.85 12.98 26.81
CA MET A 1 -15.14 14.40 26.48
C MET A 1 -14.59 14.84 25.11
N LEU A 2 -13.60 14.17 24.49
CA LEU A 2 -12.98 14.60 23.23
C LEU A 2 -13.95 14.84 22.05
N MET A 3 -14.91 13.93 21.82
CA MET A 3 -15.88 14.02 20.70
C MET A 3 -16.76 15.27 20.75
N MET A 4 -16.85 15.97 21.90
CA MET A 4 -17.59 17.23 22.03
C MET A 4 -16.78 18.47 21.59
N LYS A 5 -15.46 18.38 21.38
CA LYS A 5 -14.63 19.52 20.91
C LYS A 5 -14.53 19.64 19.38
N PHE A 6 -14.55 18.52 18.67
CA PHE A 6 -14.48 18.48 17.19
C PHE A 6 -15.79 18.04 16.52
N GLY A 7 -16.84 17.78 17.31
CA GLY A 7 -18.21 17.56 16.88
C GLY A 7 -18.44 16.39 15.91
N GLN A 8 -19.54 16.47 15.17
CA GLN A 8 -19.92 15.49 14.13
C GLN A 8 -19.97 16.14 12.73
N ALA A 9 -20.47 17.37 12.63
CA ALA A 9 -20.56 18.12 11.36
C ALA A 9 -19.26 18.90 11.01
N PRO A 10 -18.99 19.20 9.72
CA PRO A 10 -17.77 19.87 9.24
C PRO A 10 -17.46 21.22 9.88
N THR A 11 -18.48 21.96 10.30
CA THR A 11 -18.33 23.24 11.05
C THR A 11 -17.53 23.09 12.34
N ASN A 12 -17.45 21.89 12.91
CA ASN A 12 -16.69 21.57 14.11
C ASN A 12 -15.27 21.05 13.78
N MET A 13 -15.10 20.38 12.64
CA MET A 13 -13.81 19.92 12.12
C MET A 13 -12.94 21.08 11.62
N PHE A 14 -13.53 22.09 10.98
CA PHE A 14 -12.81 23.26 10.47
C PHE A 14 -12.87 24.44 11.46
N ARG A 15 -12.16 25.53 11.18
CA ARG A 15 -12.20 26.78 11.99
C ARG A 15 -13.38 27.66 11.59
N ALA A 16 -13.72 27.68 10.31
CA ALA A 16 -14.97 28.24 9.79
C ALA A 16 -15.39 27.50 8.51
N VAL A 17 -16.69 27.43 8.25
CA VAL A 17 -17.28 26.96 6.98
C VAL A 17 -18.44 27.89 6.66
N ASN A 18 -18.33 28.66 5.58
CA ASN A 18 -19.34 29.64 5.15
C ASN A 18 -19.88 29.24 3.78
N ARG A 19 -21.20 29.23 3.58
CA ARG A 19 -21.81 29.02 2.26
C ARG A 19 -21.68 30.30 1.43
N VAL A 20 -21.06 30.22 0.25
CA VAL A 20 -20.82 31.36 -0.65
C VAL A 20 -21.13 30.93 -2.08
N GLY A 21 -22.29 31.35 -2.60
CA GLY A 21 -22.77 30.97 -3.93
C GLY A 21 -22.95 29.45 -4.10
N GLU A 22 -22.46 28.93 -5.23
CA GLU A 22 -22.42 27.49 -5.57
C GLU A 22 -21.23 26.76 -4.90
N GLY A 23 -20.91 27.14 -3.66
CA GLY A 23 -19.75 26.61 -2.95
C GLY A 23 -19.64 27.06 -1.50
N TYR A 24 -18.49 26.77 -0.90
CA TYR A 24 -18.17 26.96 0.50
C TYR A 24 -16.76 27.52 0.68
N ASP A 25 -16.65 28.61 1.43
CA ASP A 25 -15.37 29.10 1.94
C ASP A 25 -15.04 28.38 3.26
N VAL A 26 -13.90 27.72 3.30
CA VAL A 26 -13.45 26.91 4.44
C VAL A 26 -12.14 27.45 4.97
N ILE A 27 -12.11 27.76 6.28
CA ILE A 27 -10.89 28.08 7.02
C ILE A 27 -10.57 26.87 7.90
N MET A 28 -9.38 26.30 7.73
CA MET A 28 -8.92 25.09 8.39
C MET A 28 -8.35 25.40 9.79
N LYS A 29 -8.10 24.39 10.64
CA LYS A 29 -7.68 24.62 12.04
C LYS A 29 -6.31 25.28 12.16
N ASP A 30 -5.41 25.04 11.21
CA ASP A 30 -4.11 25.70 11.04
C ASP A 30 -4.20 27.09 10.37
N GLY A 31 -5.41 27.53 10.00
CA GLY A 31 -5.65 28.83 9.37
C GLY A 31 -5.56 28.85 7.84
N TYR A 32 -5.23 27.72 7.19
CA TYR A 32 -5.29 27.64 5.72
C TYR A 32 -6.72 27.91 5.22
N ALA A 33 -6.88 28.69 4.15
CA ALA A 33 -8.18 29.07 3.61
C ALA A 33 -8.34 28.59 2.16
N LEU A 34 -9.50 28.03 1.83
CA LEU A 34 -9.83 27.58 0.47
C LEU A 34 -11.32 27.74 0.15
N HIS A 35 -11.64 27.76 -1.14
CA HIS A 35 -13.00 27.65 -1.65
C HIS A 35 -13.24 26.25 -2.23
N LEU A 36 -14.39 25.66 -1.95
CA LEU A 36 -14.84 24.34 -2.45
C LEU A 36 -16.21 24.47 -3.10
N SER A 37 -16.33 24.13 -4.38
CA SER A 37 -17.61 24.21 -5.11
C SER A 37 -18.54 23.02 -4.86
N ASP A 38 -19.85 23.23 -5.03
CA ASP A 38 -20.87 22.17 -4.97
C ASP A 38 -20.57 21.03 -5.97
N ARG A 39 -19.99 21.35 -7.13
CA ARG A 39 -19.59 20.37 -8.16
C ARG A 39 -18.47 19.44 -7.65
N GLU A 40 -17.47 19.98 -6.97
CA GLU A 40 -16.36 19.21 -6.39
C GLU A 40 -16.82 18.33 -5.21
N LEU A 41 -17.78 18.83 -4.43
CA LEU A 41 -18.45 18.05 -3.39
C LEU A 41 -19.27 16.88 -3.98
N GLN A 42 -20.05 17.11 -5.05
CA GLN A 42 -20.79 16.06 -5.78
C GLN A 42 -19.86 15.00 -6.36
N ARG A 43 -18.72 15.41 -6.95
CA ARG A 43 -17.70 14.49 -7.49
C ARG A 43 -17.13 13.59 -6.40
N THR A 44 -16.78 14.17 -5.25
CA THR A 44 -16.30 13.41 -4.08
C THR A 44 -17.33 12.37 -3.62
N GLY A 45 -18.61 12.77 -3.49
CA GLY A 45 -19.70 11.87 -3.10
C GLY A 45 -19.93 10.70 -4.06
N ALA A 46 -19.68 10.88 -5.35
CA ALA A 46 -19.79 9.81 -6.36
C ALA A 46 -18.59 8.84 -6.36
N ALA A 47 -17.43 9.26 -5.84
CA ALA A 47 -16.17 8.52 -5.93
C ALA A 47 -15.76 7.79 -4.63
N SER A 48 -16.05 8.38 -3.46
CA SER A 48 -15.50 7.95 -2.16
C SER A 48 -15.90 6.54 -1.71
N ARG A 49 -17.03 6.02 -2.21
CA ARG A 49 -17.65 4.75 -1.79
C ARG A 49 -17.92 4.65 -0.27
N PHE A 50 -18.06 5.77 0.45
CA PHE A 50 -18.42 5.73 1.87
C PHE A 50 -19.81 5.09 2.08
N THR A 51 -19.88 4.10 2.97
CA THR A 51 -21.11 3.34 3.28
C THR A 51 -21.47 3.45 4.76
N GLY A 52 -22.75 3.67 5.07
CA GLY A 52 -23.27 3.72 6.43
C GLY A 52 -24.80 3.78 6.43
N HIS A 53 -25.40 3.84 7.62
CA HIS A 53 -26.85 3.98 7.80
C HIS A 53 -27.29 5.43 8.08
N ASP A 54 -26.33 6.32 8.35
CA ASP A 54 -26.56 7.75 8.60
C ASP A 54 -26.17 8.54 7.35
N GLY A 55 -27.15 9.20 6.73
CA GLY A 55 -26.96 9.96 5.50
C GLY A 55 -26.23 11.30 5.69
N GLU A 56 -26.30 11.91 6.87
CA GLU A 56 -25.61 13.17 7.14
C GLU A 56 -24.14 12.91 7.45
N MET A 57 -23.81 11.89 8.26
CA MET A 57 -22.41 11.48 8.46
C MET A 57 -21.69 11.11 7.16
N ILE A 58 -22.41 10.55 6.17
CA ILE A 58 -21.84 10.28 4.84
C ILE A 58 -21.58 11.58 4.06
N LYS A 59 -22.48 12.58 4.12
CA LYS A 59 -22.23 13.91 3.52
C LYS A 59 -21.04 14.60 4.19
N ASP A 60 -20.98 14.56 5.51
CA ASP A 60 -19.95 15.20 6.33
C ASP A 60 -18.55 14.60 6.05
N ALA A 61 -18.46 13.27 5.95
CA ALA A 61 -17.24 12.58 5.54
C ALA A 61 -16.83 12.93 4.10
N ASN A 62 -17.79 13.02 3.17
CA ASN A 62 -17.52 13.48 1.80
C ASN A 62 -17.06 14.94 1.74
N PHE A 63 -17.61 15.82 2.58
CA PHE A 63 -17.18 17.22 2.67
C PHE A 63 -15.74 17.32 3.22
N ALA A 64 -15.41 16.58 4.28
CA ALA A 64 -14.06 16.55 4.83
C ALA A 64 -13.02 16.02 3.81
N LEU A 65 -13.36 14.95 3.07
CA LEU A 65 -12.54 14.45 1.98
C LEU A 65 -12.38 15.48 0.84
N ALA A 66 -13.47 16.16 0.46
CA ALA A 66 -13.44 17.17 -0.59
C ALA A 66 -12.54 18.37 -0.21
N VAL A 67 -12.59 18.82 1.04
CA VAL A 67 -11.69 19.88 1.58
C VAL A 67 -10.23 19.41 1.58
N PHE A 68 -9.95 18.17 2.00
CA PHE A 68 -8.59 17.59 1.93
C PHE A 68 -8.04 17.58 0.49
N VAL A 69 -8.83 17.05 -0.46
CA VAL A 69 -8.49 17.02 -1.88
C VAL A 69 -8.28 18.43 -2.42
N LYS A 70 -9.14 19.39 -2.04
CA LYS A 70 -9.05 20.78 -2.50
C LYS A 70 -7.78 21.47 -2.00
N ARG A 71 -7.40 21.23 -0.73
CA ARG A 71 -6.11 21.70 -0.20
C ARG A 71 -4.94 21.08 -0.94
N LYS A 72 -4.96 19.76 -1.18
CA LYS A 72 -3.88 19.07 -1.92
C LYS A 72 -3.74 19.65 -3.33
N GLN A 73 -4.85 19.86 -4.05
CA GLN A 73 -4.88 20.51 -5.37
C GLN A 73 -4.25 21.91 -5.36
N LEU A 74 -4.58 22.74 -4.37
CA LEU A 74 -4.08 24.11 -4.27
C LEU A 74 -2.62 24.17 -3.78
N SER A 75 -2.18 23.20 -2.95
CA SER A 75 -0.79 23.14 -2.47
C SER A 75 0.20 22.71 -3.56
N SER A 76 -0.26 21.96 -4.57
CA SER A 76 0.54 21.64 -5.76
C SER A 76 0.66 22.80 -6.77
N ALA A 77 -0.15 23.87 -6.62
CA ALA A 77 -0.19 24.96 -7.61
C ALA A 77 1.08 25.82 -7.62
N ASP A 78 1.83 25.87 -6.51
CA ASP A 78 3.10 26.62 -6.40
C ASP A 78 4.20 26.06 -7.33
N GLY A 79 4.04 24.84 -7.85
CA GLY A 79 4.90 24.24 -8.88
C GLY A 79 4.65 24.71 -10.32
N GLY A 80 3.65 25.56 -10.57
CA GLY A 80 3.39 26.20 -11.86
C GLY A 80 2.39 25.51 -12.79
N VAL A 81 1.90 24.31 -12.44
CA VAL A 81 0.78 23.63 -13.13
C VAL A 81 -0.23 23.12 -12.10
N THR A 82 -1.43 23.69 -12.06
CA THR A 82 -2.48 23.26 -11.11
C THR A 82 -3.19 22.01 -11.62
N PRO A 83 -3.13 20.85 -10.93
CA PRO A 83 -3.88 19.65 -11.31
C PRO A 83 -5.40 19.86 -11.16
N SER A 84 -6.21 19.06 -11.83
CA SER A 84 -7.68 19.13 -11.68
C SER A 84 -8.19 18.46 -10.39
N PHE A 85 -9.32 18.92 -9.86
CA PHE A 85 -9.90 18.34 -8.63
C PHE A 85 -10.23 16.85 -8.78
N ASP A 86 -10.85 16.44 -9.90
CA ASP A 86 -11.23 15.04 -10.17
C ASP A 86 -10.00 14.11 -10.25
N ALA A 87 -8.84 14.63 -10.67
CA ALA A 87 -7.56 13.93 -10.66
C ALA A 87 -7.03 13.74 -9.22
N VAL A 88 -6.92 14.82 -8.44
CA VAL A 88 -6.42 14.76 -7.05
C VAL A 88 -7.34 13.92 -6.14
N LEU A 89 -8.65 13.95 -6.39
CA LEU A 89 -9.63 13.06 -5.77
C LEU A 89 -9.33 11.59 -6.07
N SER A 90 -9.09 11.27 -7.35
CA SER A 90 -8.84 9.89 -7.80
C SER A 90 -7.57 9.32 -7.16
N HIS A 91 -6.47 10.07 -7.14
CA HIS A 91 -5.23 9.66 -6.47
C HIS A 91 -5.43 9.45 -4.96
N SER A 92 -6.16 10.34 -4.29
CA SER A 92 -6.42 10.25 -2.85
C SER A 92 -7.26 9.01 -2.47
N LEU A 93 -7.93 8.38 -3.45
CA LEU A 93 -8.70 7.15 -3.29
C LEU A 93 -7.91 5.87 -3.65
N GLU A 94 -6.72 5.98 -4.25
CA GLU A 94 -5.79 4.83 -4.36
C GLU A 94 -5.09 4.51 -3.04
N GLY A 95 -4.86 5.53 -2.20
CA GLY A 95 -4.37 5.39 -0.83
C GLY A 95 -3.79 6.67 -0.25
N GLU A 96 -4.09 6.96 1.01
CA GLU A 96 -3.51 8.05 1.79
C GLU A 96 -3.17 7.55 3.20
N THR A 97 -2.09 8.08 3.79
CA THR A 97 -1.71 7.71 5.17
C THR A 97 -2.59 8.42 6.19
N THR A 98 -2.71 7.84 7.40
CA THR A 98 -3.41 8.50 8.52
C THR A 98 -2.84 9.88 8.79
N PHE A 99 -1.50 9.96 8.78
CA PHE A 99 -0.72 11.18 8.95
C PHE A 99 -1.05 12.22 7.87
N ASN A 100 -1.03 11.85 6.58
CA ASN A 100 -1.34 12.74 5.47
C ASN A 100 -2.77 13.30 5.58
N MET A 101 -3.76 12.45 5.83
CA MET A 101 -5.15 12.90 5.95
C MET A 101 -5.34 13.89 7.10
N LEU A 102 -4.86 13.56 8.31
CA LEU A 102 -4.98 14.46 9.47
C LEU A 102 -4.24 15.78 9.25
N LYS A 103 -3.02 15.72 8.73
CA LYS A 103 -2.19 16.88 8.42
C LYS A 103 -2.81 17.77 7.33
N GLY A 104 -3.30 17.18 6.24
CA GLY A 104 -3.99 17.88 5.17
C GLY A 104 -5.30 18.51 5.62
N MET A 105 -6.03 17.89 6.56
CA MET A 105 -7.18 18.51 7.24
C MET A 105 -6.80 19.64 8.23
N GLY A 106 -5.52 20.02 8.31
CA GLY A 106 -5.03 21.11 9.16
C GLY A 106 -4.89 20.73 10.64
N MET A 107 -4.89 19.44 10.97
CA MET A 107 -4.83 18.94 12.36
C MET A 107 -3.41 18.79 12.89
N ALA A 108 -2.38 19.22 12.15
CA ALA A 108 -0.97 18.96 12.48
C ALA A 108 -0.58 19.36 13.91
N ALA A 109 -0.94 20.57 14.34
CA ALA A 109 -0.63 21.09 15.69
C ALA A 109 -1.47 20.44 16.81
N PHE A 110 -2.45 19.61 16.47
CA PHE A 110 -3.31 18.88 17.40
C PHE A 110 -3.03 17.38 17.38
N MET A 111 -2.24 16.89 16.44
CA MET A 111 -1.94 15.48 16.24
C MET A 111 -0.71 15.09 17.06
N HIS A 112 -0.87 14.11 17.94
CA HIS A 112 0.22 13.56 18.76
C HIS A 112 0.35 12.07 18.53
N ARG A 113 1.58 11.59 18.45
CA ARG A 113 1.90 10.16 18.39
C ARG A 113 2.11 9.58 19.80
N VAL A 114 1.23 8.68 20.20
CA VAL A 114 1.21 8.05 21.55
C VAL A 114 1.53 6.56 21.49
N SER A 115 2.04 5.97 22.58
CA SER A 115 2.21 4.52 22.68
C SER A 115 0.85 3.81 22.82
N LEU A 116 0.86 2.47 22.74
CA LEU A 116 -0.35 1.67 23.00
C LEU A 116 -0.88 1.83 24.45
N GLU A 117 -0.01 2.11 25.42
CA GLU A 117 -0.41 2.26 26.82
C GLU A 117 -0.99 3.66 27.07
N ASP A 118 -0.34 4.70 26.54
CA ASP A 118 -0.81 6.09 26.62
C ASP A 118 -2.14 6.28 25.88
N ALA A 119 -2.33 5.59 24.75
CA ALA A 119 -3.57 5.65 23.97
C ALA A 119 -4.80 5.14 24.74
N LYS A 120 -4.64 4.36 25.81
CA LYS A 120 -5.73 3.95 26.71
C LYS A 120 -6.36 5.13 27.45
N LEU A 121 -5.59 6.22 27.63
CA LEU A 121 -6.04 7.47 28.25
C LEU A 121 -6.77 8.38 27.25
N ALA A 122 -6.62 8.14 25.95
CA ALA A 122 -7.29 8.87 24.89
C ALA A 122 -8.65 8.24 24.55
N ALA A 123 -9.72 9.03 24.57
CA ALA A 123 -11.05 8.53 24.20
C ALA A 123 -11.15 8.08 22.73
N PHE A 124 -10.33 8.68 21.84
CA PHE A 124 -10.26 8.37 20.42
C PHE A 124 -8.82 8.50 19.93
N ALA A 125 -8.38 7.57 19.08
CA ALA A 125 -7.11 7.60 18.36
C ALA A 125 -7.30 7.01 16.95
N VAL A 126 -6.25 6.97 16.12
CA VAL A 126 -6.27 6.33 14.80
C VAL A 126 -5.01 5.48 14.62
N MET A 127 -5.19 4.26 14.09
CA MET A 127 -4.14 3.26 13.85
C MET A 127 -3.87 3.10 12.36
N GLU A 128 -2.60 2.95 11.98
CA GLU A 128 -2.23 2.44 10.66
C GLU A 128 -2.26 0.91 10.61
N THR A 129 -2.85 0.34 9.57
CA THR A 129 -2.90 -1.12 9.37
C THR A 129 -1.74 -1.59 8.48
N ASN A 130 -1.34 -2.87 8.61
CA ASN A 130 -0.30 -3.52 7.78
C ASN A 130 -0.55 -3.48 6.25
N SER A 131 -1.64 -2.86 5.80
CA SER A 131 -2.05 -2.73 4.41
C SER A 131 -2.20 -1.27 3.96
N PHE A 132 -1.48 -0.33 4.59
CA PHE A 132 -1.50 1.12 4.30
C PHE A 132 -2.83 1.88 4.49
N GLY A 133 -3.90 1.21 4.93
CA GLY A 133 -5.15 1.88 5.34
C GLY A 133 -5.21 2.17 6.85
N SER A 134 -6.11 3.05 7.28
CA SER A 134 -6.31 3.43 8.68
C SER A 134 -7.44 2.65 9.40
N ALA A 135 -7.53 2.81 10.72
CA ALA A 135 -8.64 2.34 11.56
C ALA A 135 -8.81 3.25 12.81
N LEU A 136 -10.03 3.69 13.11
CA LEU A 136 -10.35 4.52 14.29
C LEU A 136 -10.29 3.67 15.57
N VAL A 137 -9.46 4.02 16.53
CA VAL A 137 -9.41 3.38 17.84
C VAL A 137 -10.32 4.11 18.83
N HIS A 138 -11.17 3.37 19.54
CA HIS A 138 -12.07 3.86 20.57
C HIS A 138 -12.20 2.77 21.64
N ASN A 139 -11.96 3.10 22.91
CA ASN A 139 -12.00 2.16 24.05
C ASN A 139 -11.17 0.88 23.80
N GLU A 140 -9.88 1.04 23.47
CA GLU A 140 -8.93 -0.03 23.15
C GLU A 140 -9.27 -0.91 21.92
N VAL A 141 -10.34 -0.61 21.18
CA VAL A 141 -10.77 -1.35 19.99
C VAL A 141 -10.52 -0.51 18.73
N ALA A 142 -9.83 -1.08 17.74
CA ALA A 142 -9.72 -0.46 16.42
C ALA A 142 -10.97 -0.75 15.58
N HIS A 143 -11.41 0.21 14.77
CA HIS A 143 -12.60 0.14 13.92
C HIS A 143 -12.21 0.45 12.47
N GLY A 144 -12.46 -0.48 11.56
CA GLY A 144 -12.17 -0.32 10.13
C GLY A 144 -13.09 -1.19 9.28
N PHE A 145 -13.54 -0.67 8.13
CA PHE A 145 -14.39 -1.38 7.16
C PHE A 145 -15.61 -2.08 7.80
N GLY A 146 -16.30 -1.36 8.70
CA GLY A 146 -17.49 -1.85 9.41
C GLY A 146 -17.23 -2.89 10.51
N ARG A 147 -15.96 -3.12 10.91
CA ARG A 147 -15.56 -4.20 11.82
C ARG A 147 -14.68 -3.71 12.96
N LYS A 148 -14.74 -4.44 14.08
CA LYS A 148 -13.79 -4.32 15.20
C LYS A 148 -12.53 -5.14 14.90
N LEU A 149 -11.38 -4.55 15.20
CA LEU A 149 -10.04 -5.05 14.94
C LEU A 149 -9.18 -4.90 16.22
N ARG A 150 -8.15 -5.73 16.36
CA ARG A 150 -7.15 -5.61 17.42
C ARG A 150 -6.23 -4.44 17.13
N VAL A 151 -5.89 -3.69 18.18
CA VAL A 151 -4.81 -2.70 18.10
C VAL A 151 -3.48 -3.47 18.11
N ASP A 152 -2.78 -3.46 16.97
CA ASP A 152 -1.61 -4.29 16.68
C ASP A 152 -0.37 -3.46 16.27
N ARG A 153 -0.35 -2.16 16.57
CA ARG A 153 0.79 -1.26 16.38
C ARG A 153 1.41 -0.84 17.71
N SER A 154 2.70 -0.51 17.64
CA SER A 154 3.48 0.09 18.73
C SER A 154 3.05 1.51 19.11
N HIS A 155 2.20 2.15 18.31
CA HIS A 155 1.84 3.56 18.41
C HIS A 155 0.49 3.85 17.76
N LEU A 156 -0.12 4.97 18.13
CA LEU A 156 -1.38 5.50 17.59
C LEU A 156 -1.29 7.02 17.44
N TYR A 157 -2.14 7.60 16.57
CA TYR A 157 -2.31 9.05 16.45
C TYR A 157 -3.54 9.51 17.25
N VAL A 158 -3.40 10.49 18.14
CA VAL A 158 -4.51 11.12 18.88
C VAL A 158 -4.64 12.59 18.50
N LEU A 159 -5.83 13.17 18.72
CA LEU A 159 -6.06 14.61 18.57
C LEU A 159 -6.29 15.28 19.94
N SER A 160 -5.39 16.17 20.37
CA SER A 160 -5.41 16.86 21.66
C SER A 160 -4.78 18.25 21.60
N ASP A 161 -5.17 19.15 22.51
CA ASP A 161 -4.55 20.47 22.67
C ASP A 161 -3.04 20.34 22.98
N PRO A 162 -2.18 21.32 22.60
CA PRO A 162 -0.72 21.16 22.65
C PRO A 162 -0.07 21.01 24.04
N ASP A 163 -0.78 21.33 25.12
CA ASP A 163 -0.14 21.68 26.41
C ASP A 163 0.31 20.51 27.33
N LYS A 164 0.52 19.26 26.83
CA LYS A 164 0.90 18.08 27.68
C LYS A 164 1.73 16.94 27.02
N PRO A 165 3.02 16.69 27.42
CA PRO A 165 3.86 15.48 27.16
C PRO A 165 4.06 14.60 28.44
N ASP A 166 4.93 13.57 28.64
CA ASP A 166 6.03 12.83 27.93
C ASP A 166 6.01 11.34 28.41
N VAL A 167 6.07 10.33 27.52
CA VAL A 167 6.31 8.89 27.88
C VAL A 167 7.18 8.17 26.82
N LYS A 168 8.00 7.19 27.25
CA LYS A 168 9.15 6.61 26.50
C LYS A 168 9.07 5.08 26.32
N PRO A 169 9.58 4.50 25.21
CA PRO A 169 9.56 3.06 24.94
C PRO A 169 10.85 2.29 25.32
N ARG A 170 10.80 0.95 25.22
CA ARG A 170 11.93 -0.01 25.29
C ARG A 170 11.69 -1.21 24.33
N PRO A 171 12.72 -2.01 23.95
CA PRO A 171 12.68 -2.90 22.78
C PRO A 171 12.28 -4.36 23.03
N VAL A 172 12.08 -5.11 21.94
CA VAL A 172 11.78 -6.56 21.86
C VAL A 172 12.72 -7.23 20.84
N VAL A 173 12.83 -8.57 20.84
CA VAL A 173 13.85 -9.37 20.14
C VAL A 173 13.24 -10.36 19.13
N ASP A 174 13.86 -10.53 17.96
CA ASP A 174 13.47 -11.47 16.89
C ASP A 174 14.01 -12.91 17.07
N SER A 175 13.52 -13.87 16.28
CA SER A 175 13.95 -15.28 16.34
C SER A 175 14.15 -15.96 14.97
N ALA A 176 14.72 -17.18 14.97
CA ALA A 176 15.49 -17.77 13.87
C ALA A 176 14.69 -18.35 12.67
N ALA A 177 15.40 -18.74 11.61
CA ALA A 177 14.82 -19.14 10.32
C ALA A 177 14.86 -20.65 10.00
N GLY A 178 13.75 -21.20 9.51
CA GLY A 178 13.65 -22.52 8.88
C GLY A 178 13.80 -22.51 7.34
N ARG A 179 13.95 -23.70 6.73
CA ARG A 179 14.13 -23.89 5.27
C ARG A 179 12.81 -23.74 4.50
N SER A 180 12.82 -22.95 3.42
CA SER A 180 11.65 -22.68 2.58
C SER A 180 11.31 -23.81 1.59
N ILE A 181 10.02 -24.01 1.36
CA ILE A 181 9.49 -24.85 0.27
C ILE A 181 9.77 -24.16 -1.09
N GLN A 182 10.06 -24.94 -2.13
CA GLN A 182 10.31 -24.40 -3.48
C GLN A 182 9.02 -23.94 -4.18
N ARG A 183 9.15 -22.90 -5.01
CA ARG A 183 8.08 -22.39 -5.90
C ARG A 183 8.15 -23.07 -7.26
N ASN A 184 7.00 -23.39 -7.84
CA ASN A 184 6.90 -23.96 -9.19
C ASN A 184 6.40 -22.93 -10.23
N ALA A 185 5.78 -21.83 -9.80
CA ALA A 185 5.27 -20.72 -10.61
C ALA A 185 4.34 -21.12 -11.78
N GLN A 186 3.77 -22.33 -11.74
CA GLN A 186 2.98 -22.87 -12.83
C GLN A 186 1.61 -22.18 -12.85
N LYS A 187 1.32 -21.48 -13.96
CA LYS A 187 -0.03 -20.93 -14.22
C LYS A 187 -1.02 -22.10 -14.35
N PRO A 188 -2.17 -22.08 -13.66
CA PRO A 188 -3.07 -23.23 -13.68
C PRO A 188 -3.91 -23.21 -14.96
N THR A 189 -3.93 -24.31 -15.70
CA THR A 189 -4.68 -24.45 -16.96
C THR A 189 -6.20 -24.45 -16.78
N VAL A 190 -6.70 -24.58 -15.55
CA VAL A 190 -8.11 -24.90 -15.26
C VAL A 190 -8.76 -23.93 -14.23
N VAL A 191 -8.18 -22.75 -13.95
CA VAL A 191 -8.65 -21.85 -12.86
C VAL A 191 -10.16 -21.55 -12.88
N LEU A 192 -10.75 -21.42 -14.07
CA LEU A 192 -12.18 -21.12 -14.23
C LEU A 192 -13.12 -22.23 -13.71
N THR A 193 -12.68 -23.49 -13.77
CA THR A 193 -13.51 -24.68 -13.49
C THR A 193 -12.93 -25.63 -12.44
N GLY A 194 -11.66 -25.45 -12.03
CA GLY A 194 -10.98 -26.29 -11.06
C GLY A 194 -11.57 -26.20 -9.65
N PHE A 195 -12.07 -25.02 -9.27
CA PHE A 195 -12.93 -24.80 -8.10
C PHE A 195 -13.83 -23.57 -8.28
N ASP A 196 -14.91 -23.48 -7.50
CA ASP A 196 -15.66 -22.25 -7.26
C ASP A 196 -16.34 -22.26 -5.88
N ALA A 197 -16.85 -21.11 -5.45
CA ALA A 197 -17.74 -21.04 -4.30
C ALA A 197 -19.14 -21.57 -4.66
N VAL A 198 -19.69 -22.49 -3.86
CA VAL A 198 -21.07 -22.96 -4.00
C VAL A 198 -22.05 -21.84 -3.61
N GLU A 199 -23.14 -21.72 -4.36
CA GLU A 199 -24.21 -20.76 -4.08
C GLU A 199 -24.90 -21.07 -2.73
N ARG A 200 -25.30 -20.02 -2.02
CA ARG A 200 -25.98 -20.12 -0.73
C ARG A 200 -27.43 -20.56 -0.89
N LYS A 201 -27.90 -21.41 0.01
CA LYS A 201 -29.32 -21.80 0.07
C LYS A 201 -30.14 -20.68 0.71
N PHE A 202 -31.46 -20.71 0.51
CA PHE A 202 -32.37 -19.78 1.17
C PHE A 202 -32.21 -19.85 2.69
N GLY A 203 -32.00 -18.69 3.33
CA GLY A 203 -31.72 -18.57 4.77
C GLY A 203 -30.26 -18.75 5.20
N GLU A 204 -29.34 -19.17 4.31
CA GLU A 204 -27.91 -19.28 4.64
C GLU A 204 -27.22 -17.92 4.61
N PHE A 205 -26.67 -17.47 5.75
CA PHE A 205 -25.71 -16.36 5.82
C PHE A 205 -24.28 -16.84 5.44
N PHE A 206 -24.15 -17.44 4.26
CA PHE A 206 -22.92 -17.99 3.70
C PHE A 206 -22.61 -17.30 2.36
N ASP A 207 -21.36 -16.89 2.13
CA ASP A 207 -20.89 -16.41 0.82
C ASP A 207 -19.35 -16.45 0.74
N LEU A 208 -18.79 -17.33 -0.10
CA LEU A 208 -17.34 -17.35 -0.38
C LEU A 208 -16.99 -16.88 -1.81
N SER A 209 -17.92 -16.25 -2.53
CA SER A 209 -17.68 -15.79 -3.91
C SER A 209 -16.51 -14.81 -3.99
N SER A 210 -16.39 -13.84 -3.08
CA SER A 210 -15.25 -12.93 -2.97
C SER A 210 -13.93 -13.66 -2.68
N HIS A 211 -13.96 -14.67 -1.78
CA HIS A 211 -12.79 -15.46 -1.41
C HIS A 211 -12.29 -16.31 -2.58
N ALA A 212 -13.17 -17.07 -3.23
CA ALA A 212 -12.85 -17.84 -4.43
C ALA A 212 -12.34 -16.93 -5.56
N SER A 213 -12.96 -15.76 -5.77
CA SER A 213 -12.56 -14.81 -6.82
C SER A 213 -11.15 -14.27 -6.62
N VAL A 214 -10.79 -13.87 -5.38
CA VAL A 214 -9.44 -13.38 -5.06
C VAL A 214 -8.40 -14.49 -5.14
N ILE A 215 -8.71 -15.69 -4.65
CA ILE A 215 -7.82 -16.85 -4.76
C ILE A 215 -7.56 -17.19 -6.23
N LYS A 216 -8.59 -17.20 -7.10
CA LYS A 216 -8.43 -17.38 -8.56
C LYS A 216 -7.50 -16.33 -9.18
N MET A 217 -7.63 -15.06 -8.79
CA MET A 217 -6.73 -14.00 -9.25
C MET A 217 -5.29 -14.19 -8.75
N MET A 218 -5.08 -14.60 -7.50
CA MET A 218 -3.75 -14.88 -6.96
C MET A 218 -3.09 -16.08 -7.66
N MET A 219 -3.85 -17.16 -7.89
CA MET A 219 -3.40 -18.34 -8.64
C MET A 219 -2.98 -17.99 -10.07
N MET A 220 -3.77 -17.17 -10.78
CA MET A 220 -3.44 -16.67 -12.12
C MET A 220 -2.22 -15.74 -12.13
N ARG A 221 -1.99 -14.98 -11.05
CA ARG A 221 -0.94 -13.95 -10.97
C ARG A 221 0.43 -14.49 -10.58
N PHE A 222 0.47 -15.47 -9.67
CA PHE A 222 1.71 -15.95 -9.03
C PHE A 222 2.04 -17.43 -9.33
N GLY A 223 1.03 -18.27 -9.54
CA GLY A 223 1.16 -19.74 -9.66
C GLY A 223 0.11 -20.45 -8.78
N GLN A 224 -0.19 -21.71 -9.08
CA GLN A 224 -1.30 -22.43 -8.43
C GLN A 224 -1.13 -22.63 -6.92
N SER A 225 0.09 -22.91 -6.45
CA SER A 225 0.30 -23.45 -5.11
C SER A 225 0.38 -22.38 -4.02
N PRO A 226 0.10 -22.72 -2.75
CA PRO A 226 0.36 -21.83 -1.61
C PRO A 226 1.80 -21.31 -1.54
N ALA A 227 2.79 -22.12 -1.95
CA ALA A 227 4.20 -21.70 -2.01
C ALA A 227 4.44 -20.59 -3.05
N ASP A 228 3.70 -20.61 -4.17
CA ASP A 228 3.73 -19.57 -5.19
C ASP A 228 2.99 -18.30 -4.72
N MET A 229 1.87 -18.46 -4.02
CA MET A 229 1.00 -17.37 -3.58
C MET A 229 1.52 -16.59 -2.35
N PHE A 230 2.24 -17.21 -1.42
CA PHE A 230 2.87 -16.53 -0.28
C PHE A 230 4.29 -16.03 -0.57
N GLU A 231 4.86 -15.20 0.32
CA GLU A 231 6.28 -14.83 0.19
C GLU A 231 7.19 -15.92 0.78
N LYS A 232 6.84 -16.49 1.93
CA LYS A 232 7.56 -17.61 2.52
C LYS A 232 6.56 -18.66 3.02
N LEU A 233 6.89 -19.92 2.79
CA LEU A 233 6.17 -21.07 3.33
C LEU A 233 7.22 -22.09 3.82
N VAL A 234 7.11 -22.47 5.09
CA VAL A 234 7.99 -23.43 5.78
C VAL A 234 7.10 -24.46 6.48
N ALA A 235 7.37 -25.75 6.31
CA ALA A 235 6.72 -26.78 7.11
C ALA A 235 7.32 -26.76 8.54
N ALA A 236 6.48 -26.65 9.55
CA ALA A 236 6.88 -26.41 10.93
C ALA A 236 5.95 -27.13 11.92
N GLY A 237 6.49 -28.00 12.77
CA GLY A 237 5.73 -28.68 13.83
C GLY A 237 4.51 -29.45 13.31
N ASP A 238 3.33 -29.04 13.76
CA ASP A 238 2.01 -29.58 13.38
C ASP A 238 1.37 -28.87 12.16
N GLY A 239 2.12 -28.04 11.44
CA GLY A 239 1.60 -27.25 10.32
C GLY A 239 2.66 -26.49 9.52
N TYR A 240 2.40 -25.20 9.31
CA TYR A 240 3.19 -24.34 8.44
C TYR A 240 3.39 -22.94 9.02
N ASP A 241 4.62 -22.44 8.96
CA ASP A 241 4.93 -21.02 9.15
C ASP A 241 4.83 -20.31 7.80
N ILE A 242 4.06 -19.22 7.77
CA ILE A 242 3.67 -18.48 6.57
C ILE A 242 4.05 -17.01 6.74
N THR A 243 4.91 -16.50 5.86
CA THR A 243 5.10 -15.05 5.67
C THR A 243 4.26 -14.64 4.45
N MET A 244 3.20 -13.88 4.68
CA MET A 244 2.33 -13.36 3.61
C MET A 244 3.07 -12.33 2.73
N ARG A 245 2.50 -11.97 1.57
CA ARG A 245 3.15 -11.03 0.63
C ARG A 245 3.24 -9.60 1.13
N ASP A 246 2.47 -9.23 2.17
CA ASP A 246 2.65 -8.02 2.97
C ASP A 246 3.44 -8.28 4.27
N GLY A 247 4.31 -9.28 4.28
CA GLY A 247 5.20 -9.62 5.40
C GLY A 247 4.49 -9.95 6.71
N PHE A 248 3.16 -10.16 6.70
CA PHE A 248 2.44 -10.60 7.88
C PHE A 248 2.76 -12.06 8.16
N GLU A 249 3.23 -12.37 9.37
CA GLU A 249 3.62 -13.74 9.73
C GLU A 249 2.53 -14.42 10.56
N LEU A 250 2.25 -15.68 10.24
CA LEU A 250 1.33 -16.53 10.98
C LEU A 250 1.77 -17.99 10.91
N HIS A 251 1.47 -18.74 11.96
CA HIS A 251 1.48 -20.21 11.94
C HIS A 251 0.07 -20.72 11.62
N LEU A 252 -0.04 -21.83 10.88
CA LEU A 252 -1.30 -22.47 10.49
C LEU A 252 -1.19 -24.00 10.63
N SER A 253 -2.00 -24.62 11.50
CA SER A 253 -1.89 -26.05 11.79
C SER A 253 -2.64 -26.96 10.80
N ALA A 254 -2.27 -28.23 10.77
CA ALA A 254 -2.97 -29.27 10.01
C ALA A 254 -4.44 -29.43 10.44
N GLN A 255 -4.76 -29.17 11.72
CA GLN A 255 -6.15 -29.18 12.21
C GLN A 255 -6.96 -28.02 11.63
N GLU A 256 -6.37 -26.82 11.55
CA GLU A 256 -7.02 -25.62 11.00
C GLU A 256 -7.24 -25.73 9.48
N LEU A 257 -6.29 -26.35 8.78
CA LEU A 257 -6.43 -26.75 7.37
C LEU A 257 -7.55 -27.79 7.15
N THR A 258 -7.66 -28.77 8.03
CA THR A 258 -8.73 -29.80 7.98
C THR A 258 -10.10 -29.18 8.20
N GLN A 259 -10.28 -28.40 9.28
CA GLN A 259 -11.52 -27.69 9.58
C GLN A 259 -11.96 -26.75 8.44
N THR A 260 -11.00 -26.06 7.81
CA THR A 260 -11.29 -25.21 6.64
C THR A 260 -11.75 -26.04 5.45
N THR A 261 -11.13 -27.20 5.21
CA THR A 261 -11.47 -28.10 4.10
C THR A 261 -12.87 -28.70 4.25
N GLU A 262 -13.28 -29.03 5.48
CA GLU A 262 -14.61 -29.53 5.79
C GLU A 262 -15.70 -28.45 5.64
N ALA A 263 -15.39 -27.20 6.02
CA ALA A 263 -16.38 -26.14 6.14
C ALA A 263 -16.50 -25.20 4.92
N SER A 264 -15.49 -25.14 4.03
CA SER A 264 -15.47 -24.17 2.92
C SER A 264 -16.55 -24.39 1.87
N ARG A 265 -17.04 -25.62 1.67
CA ARG A 265 -17.95 -25.97 0.56
C ARG A 265 -17.43 -25.51 -0.82
N PHE A 266 -16.12 -25.37 -1.03
CA PHE A 266 -15.57 -25.19 -2.38
C PHE A 266 -15.84 -26.46 -3.20
N ALA A 267 -16.28 -26.28 -4.44
CA ALA A 267 -16.63 -27.39 -5.35
C ALA A 267 -15.99 -27.18 -6.72
N GLY A 268 -15.53 -28.25 -7.36
CA GLY A 268 -14.87 -28.22 -8.66
C GLY A 268 -14.36 -29.59 -9.09
N SER A 269 -13.77 -29.66 -10.28
CA SER A 269 -13.23 -30.91 -10.83
C SER A 269 -11.88 -31.31 -10.23
N GLU A 270 -11.09 -30.35 -9.74
CA GLU A 270 -9.68 -30.56 -9.39
C GLU A 270 -9.44 -30.56 -7.88
N LYS A 271 -9.19 -31.74 -7.30
CA LYS A 271 -8.94 -31.90 -5.86
C LYS A 271 -7.73 -31.09 -5.36
N GLY A 272 -6.65 -31.02 -6.15
CA GLY A 272 -5.47 -30.24 -5.80
C GLY A 272 -5.77 -28.74 -5.71
N ILE A 273 -6.44 -28.19 -6.73
CA ILE A 273 -6.85 -26.77 -6.74
C ILE A 273 -7.77 -26.44 -5.56
N MET A 274 -8.68 -27.35 -5.20
CA MET A 274 -9.53 -27.18 -4.00
C MET A 274 -8.72 -27.21 -2.69
N GLN A 275 -7.70 -28.07 -2.58
CA GLN A 275 -6.78 -28.09 -1.43
C GLN A 275 -5.95 -26.79 -1.34
N ASP A 276 -5.39 -26.33 -2.45
CA ASP A 276 -4.66 -25.05 -2.54
C ASP A 276 -5.57 -23.87 -2.13
N ALA A 277 -6.82 -23.85 -2.60
CA ALA A 277 -7.80 -22.82 -2.25
C ALA A 277 -8.23 -22.87 -0.77
N ASN A 278 -8.41 -24.07 -0.20
CA ASN A 278 -8.69 -24.24 1.22
C ASN A 278 -7.51 -23.76 2.09
N PHE A 279 -6.26 -23.98 1.66
CA PHE A 279 -5.07 -23.47 2.34
C PHE A 279 -5.07 -21.93 2.38
N MET A 280 -5.36 -21.28 1.26
CA MET A 280 -5.44 -19.80 1.20
C MET A 280 -6.58 -19.26 2.07
N LEU A 281 -7.75 -19.89 2.05
CA LEU A 281 -8.89 -19.53 2.90
C LEU A 281 -8.55 -19.67 4.39
N ALA A 282 -7.83 -20.75 4.76
CA ALA A 282 -7.39 -21.03 6.12
C ALA A 282 -6.40 -19.97 6.61
N ALA A 283 -5.41 -19.58 5.80
CA ALA A 283 -4.47 -18.51 6.13
C ALA A 283 -5.16 -17.15 6.32
N TYR A 284 -6.13 -16.80 5.46
CA TYR A 284 -6.96 -15.60 5.65
C TYR A 284 -7.77 -15.69 6.96
N ALA A 285 -8.42 -16.82 7.25
CA ALA A 285 -9.18 -17.03 8.49
C ALA A 285 -8.27 -16.96 9.72
N LYS A 286 -7.03 -17.44 9.63
CA LYS A 286 -6.01 -17.40 10.68
C LYS A 286 -5.53 -15.99 10.96
N ARG A 287 -5.26 -15.20 9.91
CA ARG A 287 -4.99 -13.76 10.05
C ARG A 287 -6.18 -13.03 10.71
N LYS A 288 -7.40 -13.35 10.30
CA LYS A 288 -8.64 -12.79 10.85
C LYS A 288 -8.86 -13.17 12.33
N GLN A 289 -8.47 -14.39 12.74
CA GLN A 289 -8.40 -14.80 14.13
C GLN A 289 -7.44 -13.88 14.90
N ILE A 290 -6.17 -13.83 14.48
CA ILE A 290 -5.08 -13.10 15.15
C ILE A 290 -5.39 -11.59 15.26
N MET A 291 -5.96 -10.99 14.21
CA MET A 291 -6.28 -9.56 14.13
C MET A 291 -7.64 -9.16 14.73
N SER A 292 -8.45 -10.09 15.28
CA SER A 292 -9.75 -9.76 15.88
C SER A 292 -9.64 -9.27 17.33
N THR A 293 -10.48 -8.31 17.72
CA THR A 293 -10.74 -7.95 19.13
C THR A 293 -11.87 -8.75 19.76
N ASP A 294 -12.76 -9.34 18.96
CA ASP A 294 -13.86 -10.16 19.47
C ASP A 294 -13.28 -11.43 20.13
N PRO A 295 -13.45 -11.64 21.44
CA PRO A 295 -12.84 -12.78 22.13
C PRO A 295 -13.36 -14.15 21.67
N ALA A 296 -14.57 -14.23 21.08
CA ALA A 296 -15.05 -15.47 20.49
C ALA A 296 -14.24 -15.80 19.22
N ILE A 297 -14.03 -14.80 18.36
CA ILE A 297 -13.27 -14.94 17.11
C ILE A 297 -11.76 -15.09 17.35
N ASN A 298 -11.18 -14.34 18.29
CA ASN A 298 -9.73 -14.34 18.50
C ASN A 298 -9.22 -15.61 19.19
N ARG A 299 -9.96 -16.14 20.17
CA ARG A 299 -9.52 -17.29 20.98
C ARG A 299 -9.62 -18.63 20.24
N ARG A 300 -10.36 -18.71 19.14
CA ARG A 300 -10.61 -19.98 18.43
C ARG A 300 -10.66 -19.80 16.91
N PHE A 301 -9.98 -20.69 16.21
CA PHE A 301 -9.99 -20.71 14.74
C PHE A 301 -11.37 -21.05 14.17
N ASP A 302 -12.12 -21.97 14.80
CA ASP A 302 -13.49 -22.36 14.40
C ASP A 302 -14.42 -21.15 14.18
N SER A 303 -14.29 -20.15 15.05
CA SER A 303 -15.14 -18.96 15.12
C SER A 303 -14.68 -17.88 14.13
N ALA A 304 -13.38 -17.79 13.86
CA ALA A 304 -12.82 -16.96 12.80
C ALA A 304 -13.08 -17.52 11.40
N LEU A 305 -13.05 -18.84 11.26
CA LEU A 305 -13.45 -19.59 10.07
C LEU A 305 -14.95 -19.40 9.83
N ALA A 306 -15.82 -19.66 10.81
CA ALA A 306 -17.26 -19.43 10.69
C ALA A 306 -17.56 -17.98 10.24
N LYS A 307 -16.96 -16.97 10.89
CA LYS A 307 -17.12 -15.56 10.50
C LYS A 307 -16.48 -15.20 9.14
N THR A 308 -15.72 -16.10 8.54
CA THR A 308 -15.19 -16.02 7.17
C THR A 308 -16.14 -16.63 6.15
N LEU A 309 -16.81 -17.73 6.48
CA LEU A 309 -17.86 -18.34 5.64
C LEU A 309 -19.04 -17.38 5.40
N ASN A 310 -19.31 -16.45 6.33
CA ASN A 310 -20.28 -15.35 6.17
C ASN A 310 -19.91 -14.29 5.09
N GLY A 311 -18.73 -14.37 4.48
CA GLY A 311 -18.32 -13.49 3.39
C GLY A 311 -17.65 -12.17 3.79
N ASP A 312 -17.17 -11.47 2.76
CA ASP A 312 -16.44 -10.21 2.87
C ASP A 312 -16.36 -9.49 1.52
N SER A 313 -16.17 -8.16 1.52
CA SER A 313 -15.95 -7.42 0.27
C SER A 313 -14.64 -7.85 -0.39
N VAL A 314 -14.55 -7.69 -1.72
CA VAL A 314 -13.38 -8.11 -2.50
C VAL A 314 -12.13 -7.37 -2.04
N TYR A 315 -12.26 -6.08 -1.73
CA TYR A 315 -11.19 -5.27 -1.12
C TYR A 315 -10.72 -5.83 0.24
N ASN A 316 -11.63 -6.23 1.12
CA ASN A 316 -11.27 -6.78 2.43
C ASN A 316 -10.61 -8.17 2.32
N VAL A 317 -11.03 -9.00 1.35
CA VAL A 317 -10.34 -10.27 1.07
C VAL A 317 -8.92 -10.00 0.55
N LEU A 318 -8.75 -9.08 -0.40
CA LEU A 318 -7.44 -8.66 -0.90
C LEU A 318 -6.55 -8.13 0.23
N LYS A 319 -7.11 -7.32 1.13
CA LYS A 319 -6.44 -6.84 2.35
C LYS A 319 -6.01 -7.98 3.27
N GLY A 320 -6.90 -8.93 3.57
CA GLY A 320 -6.58 -10.07 4.42
C GLY A 320 -5.57 -11.04 3.80
N MET A 321 -5.56 -11.19 2.47
CA MET A 321 -4.56 -11.97 1.73
C MET A 321 -3.18 -11.26 1.61
N GLY A 322 -3.05 -10.01 2.08
CA GLY A 322 -1.81 -9.24 1.99
C GLY A 322 -1.55 -8.61 0.62
N MET A 323 -2.59 -8.39 -0.20
CA MET A 323 -2.46 -7.96 -1.59
C MET A 323 -2.43 -6.44 -1.81
N ILE A 324 -2.68 -5.59 -0.81
CA ILE A 324 -2.75 -4.12 -1.04
C ILE A 324 -1.45 -3.56 -1.63
N GLY A 325 -0.28 -4.10 -1.23
CA GLY A 325 1.01 -3.72 -1.82
C GLY A 325 1.14 -3.93 -3.34
N PHE A 326 0.25 -4.76 -3.91
CA PHE A 326 0.23 -5.19 -5.31
C PHE A 326 -1.04 -4.71 -6.04
N LEU A 327 -1.95 -4.03 -5.35
CA LEU A 327 -3.29 -3.69 -5.83
C LEU A 327 -3.26 -2.55 -6.85
N ARG A 328 -4.12 -2.63 -7.87
CA ARG A 328 -4.50 -1.50 -8.74
C ARG A 328 -6.02 -1.42 -8.81
N ILE A 329 -6.55 -0.23 -8.61
CA ILE A 329 -7.97 0.09 -8.87
C ILE A 329 -8.07 0.44 -10.36
N VAL A 330 -8.97 -0.19 -11.10
CA VAL A 330 -9.00 -0.10 -12.57
C VAL A 330 -10.38 0.26 -13.13
N PRO A 331 -10.44 1.10 -14.17
CA PRO A 331 -11.69 1.46 -14.84
C PRO A 331 -12.22 0.31 -15.70
N PRO A 332 -13.52 0.33 -16.09
CA PRO A 332 -14.14 -0.76 -16.87
C PRO A 332 -13.38 -1.12 -18.16
N SER A 333 -12.81 -0.12 -18.84
CA SER A 333 -12.03 -0.31 -20.07
C SER A 333 -10.80 -1.21 -19.87
N LYS A 334 -10.11 -1.09 -18.72
CA LYS A 334 -8.96 -1.93 -18.36
C LYS A 334 -9.34 -3.36 -17.98
N ILE A 335 -10.54 -3.56 -17.48
CA ILE A 335 -11.09 -4.89 -17.17
C ILE A 335 -11.53 -5.63 -18.43
N GLN A 336 -11.83 -4.88 -19.50
CA GLN A 336 -12.24 -5.40 -20.81
C GLN A 336 -11.05 -5.67 -21.76
N GLU A 337 -9.80 -5.42 -21.35
CA GLU A 337 -8.62 -5.76 -22.15
C GLU A 337 -8.42 -7.29 -22.22
N LYS A 338 -7.98 -7.80 -23.37
CA LYS A 338 -7.67 -9.23 -23.53
C LYS A 338 -6.47 -9.61 -22.65
N GLY A 339 -6.59 -10.69 -21.88
CA GLY A 339 -5.64 -11.10 -20.86
C GLY A 339 -5.86 -10.42 -19.50
N ALA A 340 -6.84 -9.53 -19.35
CA ALA A 340 -7.12 -8.86 -18.09
C ALA A 340 -7.68 -9.85 -17.06
N VAL A 341 -6.91 -10.08 -15.99
CA VAL A 341 -7.34 -10.82 -14.79
C VAL A 341 -7.67 -9.81 -13.70
N SER A 342 -8.93 -9.75 -13.28
CA SER A 342 -9.38 -8.83 -12.23
C SER A 342 -10.45 -9.45 -11.34
N VAL A 343 -10.88 -8.72 -10.32
CA VAL A 343 -12.01 -9.04 -9.46
C VAL A 343 -12.88 -7.80 -9.22
N VAL A 344 -14.19 -7.99 -9.12
CA VAL A 344 -15.16 -6.89 -8.88
C VAL A 344 -16.06 -7.23 -7.70
N ASP A 345 -16.42 -6.23 -6.89
CA ASP A 345 -17.50 -6.36 -5.92
C ASP A 345 -18.85 -6.54 -6.63
N GLY A 346 -19.75 -7.26 -5.98
CA GLY A 346 -21.16 -7.39 -6.35
C GLY A 346 -22.08 -7.11 -5.16
N TYR A 347 -23.39 -7.30 -5.38
CA TYR A 347 -24.41 -7.01 -4.37
C TYR A 347 -24.22 -7.82 -3.07
N HIS A 348 -24.56 -7.20 -1.94
CA HIS A 348 -24.52 -7.80 -0.59
C HIS A 348 -23.16 -8.39 -0.15
N GLY A 349 -22.03 -7.85 -0.64
CA GLY A 349 -20.69 -8.30 -0.25
C GLY A 349 -20.21 -9.56 -0.98
N SER A 350 -20.95 -10.01 -2.00
CA SER A 350 -20.48 -11.02 -2.94
C SER A 350 -19.39 -10.46 -3.87
N GLY A 351 -18.57 -11.32 -4.47
CA GLY A 351 -17.52 -10.94 -5.41
C GLY A 351 -17.63 -11.71 -6.74
N ALA A 352 -16.95 -11.25 -7.79
CA ALA A 352 -16.83 -11.99 -9.03
C ALA A 352 -15.40 -11.93 -9.56
N PHE A 353 -14.91 -13.07 -10.03
CA PHE A 353 -13.68 -13.17 -10.81
C PHE A 353 -13.97 -12.66 -12.22
N VAL A 354 -13.03 -11.95 -12.83
CA VAL A 354 -13.18 -11.45 -14.20
C VAL A 354 -11.95 -11.83 -15.02
N LEU A 355 -12.21 -12.42 -16.18
CA LEU A 355 -11.22 -12.72 -17.20
C LEU A 355 -11.74 -12.21 -18.55
N ASP A 356 -10.91 -11.49 -19.31
CA ASP A 356 -11.26 -10.98 -20.65
C ASP A 356 -12.60 -10.22 -20.69
N GLY A 357 -12.88 -9.41 -19.65
CA GLY A 357 -14.15 -8.69 -19.51
C GLY A 357 -15.38 -9.56 -19.16
N VAL A 358 -15.22 -10.85 -18.86
CA VAL A 358 -16.31 -11.76 -18.47
C VAL A 358 -16.26 -12.06 -16.97
N LYS A 359 -17.32 -11.71 -16.24
CA LYS A 359 -17.55 -12.13 -14.85
C LYS A 359 -17.84 -13.63 -14.80
N HIS A 360 -17.17 -14.31 -13.88
CA HIS A 360 -17.36 -15.72 -13.53
C HIS A 360 -17.82 -15.83 -12.07
N ARG A 361 -18.96 -16.49 -11.84
CA ARG A 361 -19.53 -16.70 -10.50
C ARG A 361 -20.49 -17.89 -10.46
N HIS A 362 -20.27 -18.84 -9.54
CA HIS A 362 -21.09 -20.05 -9.39
C HIS A 362 -21.23 -20.82 -10.72
N GLY A 363 -20.13 -20.90 -11.49
CA GLY A 363 -20.10 -21.43 -12.86
C GLY A 363 -20.74 -20.56 -13.95
N ASN A 364 -21.60 -19.59 -13.60
CA ASN A 364 -22.23 -18.68 -14.55
C ASN A 364 -21.22 -17.69 -15.16
N LYS A 365 -21.55 -17.19 -16.37
CA LYS A 365 -20.79 -16.18 -17.11
C LYS A 365 -21.67 -14.97 -17.43
N GLU A 366 -21.16 -13.76 -17.22
CA GLU A 366 -21.88 -12.51 -17.50
C GLU A 366 -20.87 -11.44 -17.98
N ALA A 367 -21.26 -10.54 -18.88
CA ALA A 367 -20.36 -9.46 -19.30
C ALA A 367 -20.07 -8.48 -18.13
N VAL A 368 -18.85 -7.94 -18.06
CA VAL A 368 -18.54 -6.86 -17.13
C VAL A 368 -19.25 -5.58 -17.56
N GLY A 369 -20.08 -5.03 -16.67
CA GLY A 369 -20.74 -3.74 -16.87
C GLY A 369 -19.77 -2.57 -16.69
N ARG A 370 -20.31 -1.36 -16.53
CA ARG A 370 -19.53 -0.13 -16.27
C ARG A 370 -19.01 -0.05 -14.82
N VAL A 371 -18.56 -1.16 -14.25
CA VAL A 371 -18.06 -1.26 -12.87
C VAL A 371 -16.53 -1.14 -12.83
N TRP A 372 -16.04 -0.32 -11.91
CA TRP A 372 -14.62 -0.30 -11.53
C TRP A 372 -14.28 -1.53 -10.69
N GLY A 373 -13.07 -2.06 -10.87
CA GLY A 373 -12.61 -3.30 -10.25
C GLY A 373 -11.18 -3.22 -9.74
N TYR A 374 -10.67 -4.38 -9.33
CA TYR A 374 -9.35 -4.53 -8.74
C TYR A 374 -8.51 -5.53 -9.55
N MET A 375 -7.28 -5.14 -9.89
CA MET A 375 -6.27 -6.03 -10.47
C MET A 375 -5.07 -6.14 -9.52
N LEU A 376 -4.29 -7.20 -9.67
CA LEU A 376 -2.91 -7.22 -9.17
C LEU A 376 -2.00 -6.70 -10.28
N ALA A 377 -1.09 -5.78 -9.93
CA ALA A 377 -0.15 -5.15 -10.87
C ALA A 377 0.51 -6.20 -11.75
N GLN A 378 0.40 -6.06 -13.08
CA GLN A 378 0.89 -7.08 -14.02
C GLN A 378 2.43 -7.06 -14.10
N GLY A 379 3.01 -8.23 -14.37
CA GLY A 379 4.30 -8.32 -15.05
C GLY A 379 3.99 -8.38 -16.54
N ILE A 380 4.72 -7.61 -17.36
CA ILE A 380 4.44 -7.48 -18.80
C ILE A 380 4.45 -8.88 -19.45
N PRO A 381 3.43 -9.23 -20.27
CA PRO A 381 3.40 -10.50 -20.98
C PRO A 381 4.65 -10.74 -21.85
N ALA A 382 5.15 -11.98 -21.81
CA ALA A 382 6.37 -12.40 -22.51
C ALA A 382 6.29 -12.34 -24.06
N GLU A 383 5.10 -12.09 -24.61
CA GLU A 383 4.86 -12.04 -26.07
C GLU A 383 5.39 -10.77 -26.74
N SER A 384 5.85 -9.78 -25.97
CA SER A 384 6.55 -8.59 -26.50
C SER A 384 8.02 -8.91 -26.84
N THR A 385 8.25 -9.90 -27.70
CA THR A 385 9.58 -10.29 -28.24
C THR A 385 10.70 -10.33 -27.19
N ILE A 386 10.72 -11.37 -26.35
CA ILE A 386 11.93 -11.71 -25.61
C ILE A 386 12.94 -12.26 -26.64
N ASP A 387 13.94 -11.46 -27.00
CA ASP A 387 15.17 -11.98 -27.58
C ASP A 387 15.78 -12.96 -26.57
N SER A 388 15.66 -14.27 -26.84
CA SER A 388 15.93 -15.37 -25.91
C SER A 388 17.43 -15.59 -25.60
N ALA A 389 18.23 -14.54 -25.75
CA ALA A 389 19.66 -14.46 -25.44
C ALA A 389 19.99 -13.26 -24.52
N GLY A 390 18.98 -12.59 -23.93
CA GLY A 390 19.14 -11.45 -23.03
C GLY A 390 20.12 -11.74 -21.87
N LYS A 391 21.25 -11.04 -21.89
CA LYS A 391 22.35 -11.21 -20.92
C LYS A 391 21.96 -10.59 -19.57
N THR A 392 22.48 -11.16 -18.47
CA THR A 392 22.38 -10.52 -17.15
C THR A 392 23.09 -9.17 -17.19
N ALA A 393 22.33 -8.09 -16.98
CA ALA A 393 22.80 -6.73 -17.21
C ALA A 393 23.92 -6.32 -16.24
N LYS A 394 25.07 -5.86 -16.75
CA LYS A 394 26.20 -5.43 -15.89
C LYS A 394 26.07 -3.95 -15.48
N ILE A 395 25.04 -3.65 -14.70
CA ILE A 395 24.63 -2.26 -14.37
C ILE A 395 25.53 -1.60 -13.31
N SER A 396 25.98 -2.35 -12.31
CA SER A 396 26.85 -1.86 -11.23
C SER A 396 28.20 -2.58 -11.24
N ASP A 397 29.22 -1.90 -10.71
CA ASP A 397 30.55 -2.48 -10.46
C ASP A 397 30.68 -2.99 -9.01
N VAL A 398 29.65 -2.77 -8.17
CA VAL A 398 29.54 -3.29 -6.80
C VAL A 398 28.84 -4.66 -6.82
N PRO A 399 29.30 -5.68 -6.05
CA PRO A 399 28.61 -6.97 -5.98
C PRO A 399 27.19 -6.88 -5.43
N ILE A 400 26.34 -7.81 -5.84
CA ILE A 400 24.93 -7.88 -5.42
C ILE A 400 24.85 -8.05 -3.90
N GLY A 401 23.98 -7.28 -3.24
CA GLY A 401 23.77 -7.32 -1.79
C GLY A 401 24.78 -6.54 -0.95
N VAL A 402 25.87 -6.02 -1.53
CA VAL A 402 26.86 -5.20 -0.80
C VAL A 402 26.32 -3.79 -0.56
N GLN A 403 26.26 -3.37 0.70
CA GLN A 403 25.84 -2.03 1.09
C GLN A 403 26.87 -0.97 0.65
N PRO A 404 26.43 0.23 0.25
CA PRO A 404 27.32 1.34 -0.07
C PRO A 404 28.05 1.84 1.19
N ALA A 405 29.38 1.90 1.13
CA ALA A 405 30.21 2.34 2.26
C ALA A 405 30.00 3.83 2.64
N ASN A 406 29.53 4.65 1.69
CA ASN A 406 29.25 6.07 1.90
C ASN A 406 27.92 6.51 1.25
N ILE A 407 26.80 6.04 1.79
CA ILE A 407 25.44 6.42 1.35
C ILE A 407 25.10 7.92 1.50
N TRP A 408 26.02 8.73 2.03
CA TRP A 408 25.81 10.13 2.40
C TRP A 408 26.25 11.05 1.25
N SER A 409 27.55 11.30 1.08
CA SER A 409 28.06 12.09 -0.06
C SER A 409 28.23 11.30 -1.37
N GLY A 410 28.17 9.96 -1.34
CA GLY A 410 28.32 9.10 -2.52
C GLY A 410 27.33 9.44 -3.63
N PHE A 411 26.06 9.62 -3.27
CA PHE A 411 25.12 10.45 -4.04
C PHE A 411 24.15 11.15 -3.07
N TYR A 412 23.62 12.31 -3.44
CA TYR A 412 22.63 13.06 -2.67
C TYR A 412 21.82 14.01 -3.56
N GLN A 413 20.83 14.67 -2.96
CA GLN A 413 19.96 15.65 -3.61
C GLN A 413 20.74 16.93 -4.00
N GLY A 414 20.80 17.26 -5.29
CA GLY A 414 21.45 18.48 -5.79
C GLY A 414 20.53 19.69 -6.00
N PHE A 415 19.20 19.49 -5.94
CA PHE A 415 18.18 20.54 -6.06
C PHE A 415 16.90 20.11 -5.33
N GLU A 416 16.06 21.05 -4.91
CA GLU A 416 14.81 20.77 -4.17
C GLU A 416 13.78 19.93 -4.96
N GLY A 417 12.73 19.45 -4.27
CA GLY A 417 11.64 18.65 -4.86
C GLY A 417 11.83 17.13 -4.81
N ASN A 418 12.97 16.60 -5.30
CA ASN A 418 13.17 15.15 -5.48
C ASN A 418 13.49 14.32 -4.20
N CYS A 419 13.36 14.93 -3.02
CA CYS A 419 13.85 14.40 -1.74
C CYS A 419 13.29 13.00 -1.39
N VAL A 420 12.01 12.75 -1.69
CA VAL A 420 11.33 11.46 -1.45
C VAL A 420 11.91 10.35 -2.33
N THR A 421 12.29 10.66 -3.58
CA THR A 421 12.98 9.70 -4.44
C THR A 421 14.42 9.44 -3.95
N VAL A 422 15.16 10.47 -3.54
CA VAL A 422 16.52 10.29 -2.99
C VAL A 422 16.51 9.45 -1.71
N SER A 423 15.64 9.75 -0.75
CA SER A 423 15.54 9.02 0.51
C SER A 423 15.14 7.56 0.30
N ALA A 424 14.19 7.30 -0.60
CA ALA A 424 13.75 5.95 -0.96
C ALA A 424 14.86 5.12 -1.65
N ILE A 425 15.62 5.72 -2.58
CA ILE A 425 16.78 5.06 -3.22
C ILE A 425 17.84 4.74 -2.17
N LYS A 426 18.18 5.68 -1.27
CA LYS A 426 19.17 5.45 -0.21
C LYS A 426 18.74 4.33 0.74
N ALA A 427 17.47 4.30 1.16
CA ALA A 427 16.91 3.24 1.99
C ALA A 427 16.98 1.87 1.28
N ALA A 428 16.64 1.83 -0.01
CA ALA A 428 16.71 0.60 -0.82
C ALA A 428 18.15 0.07 -0.95
N MET A 429 19.12 0.95 -1.23
CA MET A 429 20.54 0.57 -1.31
C MET A 429 21.11 0.06 0.02
N MET A 430 20.68 0.63 1.15
CA MET A 430 21.09 0.11 2.47
C MET A 430 20.39 -1.21 2.83
N LYS A 431 19.14 -1.42 2.43
CA LYS A 431 18.41 -2.66 2.73
C LYS A 431 18.84 -3.84 1.86
N TYR A 432 19.08 -3.62 0.57
CA TYR A 432 19.27 -4.67 -0.43
C TYR A 432 20.61 -4.62 -1.19
N GLY A 433 21.50 -3.69 -0.83
CA GLY A 433 22.78 -3.44 -1.48
C GLY A 433 22.70 -2.37 -2.58
N GLN A 434 23.83 -1.72 -2.87
CA GLN A 434 23.93 -0.62 -3.84
C GLN A 434 23.51 -1.04 -5.25
N ASN A 435 23.93 -2.25 -5.66
CA ASN A 435 23.68 -2.78 -7.00
C ASN A 435 22.17 -2.96 -7.24
N PRO A 436 21.58 -2.36 -8.31
CA PRO A 436 20.14 -2.47 -8.60
C PRO A 436 19.60 -3.90 -8.75
N LEU A 437 20.45 -4.89 -9.07
CA LEU A 437 20.08 -6.32 -9.09
C LEU A 437 19.79 -6.90 -7.68
N GLY A 438 20.21 -6.23 -6.61
CA GLY A 438 19.78 -6.55 -5.24
C GLY A 438 18.41 -5.97 -4.91
N ILE A 439 18.11 -4.78 -5.42
CA ILE A 439 16.85 -4.06 -5.15
C ILE A 439 15.69 -4.63 -5.97
N TYR A 440 15.87 -4.83 -7.29
CA TYR A 440 14.84 -5.40 -8.17
C TYR A 440 14.87 -6.93 -8.20
N LYS A 441 13.82 -7.55 -8.79
CA LYS A 441 13.67 -9.01 -8.90
C LYS A 441 14.47 -9.58 -10.07
N SER A 442 14.56 -8.85 -11.17
CA SER A 442 15.46 -9.13 -12.29
C SER A 442 15.68 -7.89 -13.16
N ILE A 443 16.84 -7.83 -13.81
CA ILE A 443 17.12 -6.85 -14.87
C ILE A 443 17.81 -7.57 -16.02
N THR A 444 17.25 -7.42 -17.22
CA THR A 444 17.76 -8.03 -18.46
C THR A 444 18.14 -6.92 -19.43
N GLU A 445 19.36 -7.01 -19.98
CA GLU A 445 19.86 -6.08 -20.99
C GLU A 445 19.23 -6.42 -22.37
N THR A 446 18.83 -5.41 -23.12
CA THR A 446 18.24 -5.53 -24.46
C THR A 446 18.94 -4.59 -25.44
N THR A 447 18.76 -4.81 -26.74
CA THR A 447 19.27 -3.92 -27.81
C THR A 447 18.82 -2.47 -27.64
N GLU A 448 17.60 -2.24 -27.17
CA GLU A 448 17.02 -0.91 -26.95
C GLU A 448 17.34 -0.31 -25.56
N GLY A 449 17.70 -1.14 -24.56
CA GLY A 449 17.95 -0.71 -23.18
C GLY A 449 17.83 -1.85 -22.18
N TYR A 450 16.82 -1.78 -21.30
CA TYR A 450 16.66 -2.70 -20.17
C TYR A 450 15.20 -3.09 -19.96
N SER A 451 14.98 -4.37 -19.66
CA SER A 451 13.72 -4.87 -19.08
C SER A 451 13.92 -5.11 -17.59
N VAL A 452 13.18 -4.39 -16.75
CA VAL A 452 13.32 -4.38 -15.29
C VAL A 452 12.05 -4.91 -14.65
N THR A 453 12.14 -5.98 -13.85
CA THR A 453 11.02 -6.48 -13.04
C THR A 453 11.29 -6.21 -11.56
N MET A 454 10.36 -5.50 -10.93
CA MET A 454 10.44 -5.06 -9.53
C MET A 454 9.98 -6.16 -8.55
N ARG A 455 10.14 -5.93 -7.24
CA ARG A 455 9.75 -6.92 -6.21
C ARG A 455 8.23 -7.12 -6.12
N ASP A 456 7.44 -6.05 -6.25
CA ASP A 456 5.98 -6.15 -6.45
C ASP A 456 5.58 -6.77 -7.82
N SER A 457 6.56 -7.22 -8.60
CA SER A 457 6.41 -7.90 -9.89
C SER A 457 5.74 -7.06 -10.98
N CYS A 458 5.70 -5.73 -10.81
CA CYS A 458 5.62 -4.76 -11.90
C CYS A 458 6.84 -4.92 -12.82
N THR A 459 6.66 -4.77 -14.14
CA THR A 459 7.77 -4.77 -15.12
C THR A 459 7.73 -3.49 -15.94
N VAL A 460 8.88 -2.87 -16.20
CA VAL A 460 9.02 -1.71 -17.09
C VAL A 460 10.14 -1.92 -18.11
N ARG A 461 10.04 -1.24 -19.26
CA ARG A 461 11.10 -1.16 -20.28
C ARG A 461 11.73 0.23 -20.24
N LEU A 462 13.02 0.32 -19.97
CA LEU A 462 13.76 1.58 -19.94
C LEU A 462 14.75 1.60 -21.10
N THR A 463 14.60 2.51 -22.05
CA THR A 463 15.51 2.63 -23.19
C THR A 463 16.83 3.32 -22.81
N HIS A 464 17.87 3.13 -23.63
CA HIS A 464 19.14 3.86 -23.50
C HIS A 464 18.95 5.39 -23.55
N ALA A 465 18.01 5.88 -24.38
CA ALA A 465 17.72 7.31 -24.50
C ALA A 465 17.08 7.88 -23.23
N GLU A 466 16.11 7.15 -22.65
CA GLU A 466 15.46 7.54 -21.39
C GLU A 466 16.44 7.51 -20.21
N LEU A 467 17.36 6.54 -20.15
CA LEU A 467 18.41 6.51 -19.12
C LEU A 467 19.35 7.73 -19.21
N GLU A 468 19.74 8.15 -20.42
CA GLU A 468 20.54 9.37 -20.63
C GLU A 468 19.73 10.67 -20.45
N GLN A 469 18.39 10.64 -20.52
CA GLN A 469 17.54 11.77 -20.14
C GLN A 469 17.41 11.86 -18.61
N ALA A 470 17.16 10.73 -17.93
CA ALA A 470 17.15 10.63 -16.47
C ALA A 470 18.45 11.09 -15.82
N LYS A 471 19.59 10.74 -16.41
CA LYS A 471 20.93 11.22 -16.02
C LYS A 471 21.09 12.74 -16.04
N LYS A 472 20.32 13.45 -16.87
CA LYS A 472 20.28 14.93 -16.93
C LYS A 472 19.24 15.49 -15.97
N SER A 473 18.06 14.88 -15.91
CA SER A 473 16.90 15.41 -15.18
C SER A 473 16.82 15.01 -13.69
N ALA A 474 17.59 14.01 -13.23
CA ALA A 474 17.55 13.54 -11.84
C ALA A 474 18.08 14.56 -10.82
N ARG A 475 18.92 15.53 -11.23
CA ARG A 475 19.54 16.55 -10.36
C ARG A 475 20.22 15.97 -9.10
N PHE A 476 20.86 14.80 -9.24
CA PHE A 476 21.67 14.20 -8.17
C PHE A 476 23.10 14.75 -8.21
N ALA A 477 23.71 14.95 -7.04
CA ALA A 477 25.11 15.27 -6.87
C ALA A 477 25.83 14.13 -6.12
N GLY A 478 27.16 14.07 -6.14
CA GLY A 478 27.92 13.06 -5.40
C GLY A 478 29.39 12.95 -5.80
N ASP A 479 30.20 12.33 -4.92
CA ASP A 479 31.61 12.02 -5.18
C ASP A 479 31.80 10.62 -5.82
N ASP A 480 30.99 9.63 -5.41
CA ASP A 480 30.99 8.27 -5.96
C ASP A 480 30.21 8.19 -7.28
N LYS A 481 30.94 8.30 -8.39
CA LYS A 481 30.41 8.18 -9.76
C LYS A 481 29.74 6.82 -10.05
N GLY A 482 30.12 5.75 -9.34
CA GLY A 482 29.49 4.43 -9.46
C GLY A 482 28.13 4.41 -8.77
N MET A 483 28.07 4.87 -7.52
CA MET A 483 26.82 5.00 -6.77
C MET A 483 25.86 5.99 -7.42
N LEU A 484 26.36 7.09 -7.98
CA LEU A 484 25.57 8.06 -8.75
C LEU A 484 24.94 7.43 -9.99
N ARG A 485 25.68 6.61 -10.76
CA ARG A 485 25.14 5.86 -11.90
C ARG A 485 24.06 4.86 -11.46
N ASP A 486 24.34 4.12 -10.39
CA ASP A 486 23.41 3.11 -9.86
C ASP A 486 22.11 3.77 -9.33
N ALA A 487 22.21 4.94 -8.69
CA ALA A 487 21.08 5.76 -8.25
C ALA A 487 20.29 6.36 -9.42
N ILE A 488 20.96 6.86 -10.46
CA ILE A 488 20.32 7.36 -11.68
C ILE A 488 19.54 6.25 -12.40
N PHE A 489 20.06 5.01 -12.42
CA PHE A 489 19.31 3.87 -12.95
C PHE A 489 18.03 3.60 -12.15
N LEU A 490 18.11 3.60 -10.82
CA LEU A 490 16.95 3.43 -9.94
C LEU A 490 15.92 4.56 -10.12
N TYR A 491 16.36 5.82 -10.23
CA TYR A 491 15.50 6.97 -10.56
C TYR A 491 14.81 6.80 -11.92
N ALA A 492 15.56 6.42 -12.96
CA ALA A 492 15.04 6.24 -14.33
C ALA A 492 13.96 5.15 -14.40
N VAL A 493 14.15 4.03 -13.69
CA VAL A 493 13.15 2.98 -13.55
C VAL A 493 11.91 3.47 -12.78
N SER A 494 12.12 4.25 -11.72
CA SER A 494 11.05 4.87 -10.93
C SER A 494 10.23 5.89 -11.74
N ALA A 495 10.86 6.62 -12.65
CA ALA A 495 10.21 7.51 -13.62
C ALA A 495 9.49 6.74 -14.73
N LYS A 496 10.06 5.64 -15.23
CA LYS A 496 9.40 4.80 -16.25
C LYS A 496 8.13 4.16 -15.69
N ARG A 497 8.12 3.81 -14.41
CA ARG A 497 6.90 3.39 -13.71
C ARG A 497 5.93 4.54 -13.51
N ALA A 498 6.39 5.75 -13.18
CA ALA A 498 5.52 6.93 -13.12
C ALA A 498 4.79 7.15 -14.47
N GLN A 499 5.50 7.06 -15.60
CA GLN A 499 4.90 7.11 -16.94
C GLN A 499 3.86 5.99 -17.14
N MET A 500 4.23 4.74 -16.84
CA MET A 500 3.36 3.56 -17.05
C MET A 500 2.08 3.60 -16.21
N GLU A 501 2.16 4.11 -14.98
CA GLU A 501 1.03 4.21 -14.05
C GLU A 501 0.28 5.56 -14.16
N ASN A 502 0.66 6.41 -15.12
CA ASN A 502 0.20 7.79 -15.31
C ASN A 502 0.17 8.61 -13.99
N HIS A 503 1.32 8.67 -13.32
CA HIS A 503 1.54 9.49 -12.13
C HIS A 503 1.11 10.95 -12.37
N GLU A 504 0.44 11.54 -11.38
CA GLU A 504 -0.23 12.84 -11.46
C GLU A 504 -1.18 13.04 -12.67
N PHE A 505 -1.58 11.95 -13.34
CA PHE A 505 -2.41 11.92 -14.54
C PHE A 505 -1.81 12.59 -15.80
N ARG A 506 -0.59 13.13 -15.69
CA ARG A 506 0.21 13.76 -16.76
C ARG A 506 1.43 12.93 -17.19
N ALA A 507 1.98 12.07 -16.33
CA ALA A 507 3.21 11.34 -16.61
C ALA A 507 3.14 10.42 -17.85
N ALA A 508 1.97 9.96 -18.27
CA ALA A 508 1.82 9.14 -19.48
C ALA A 508 2.05 9.90 -20.79
N GLU A 509 2.03 11.24 -20.78
CA GLU A 509 2.34 12.09 -21.94
C GLU A 509 3.76 11.85 -22.48
N GLY A 510 4.72 11.60 -21.58
CA GLY A 510 6.12 11.41 -21.95
C GLY A 510 7.01 11.07 -20.75
N PHE A 511 8.15 10.45 -21.02
CA PHE A 511 9.13 10.13 -19.97
C PHE A 511 9.69 11.40 -19.30
N GLU A 512 9.76 12.50 -20.04
CA GLU A 512 10.09 13.83 -19.52
C GLU A 512 9.06 14.31 -18.48
N THR A 513 7.78 14.39 -18.86
CA THR A 513 6.67 14.73 -17.96
C THR A 513 6.65 13.82 -16.74
N ALA A 514 6.92 12.51 -16.92
CA ALA A 514 7.02 11.58 -15.80
C ALA A 514 8.14 11.93 -14.81
N MET A 515 9.32 12.35 -15.29
CA MET A 515 10.41 12.80 -14.42
C MET A 515 10.13 14.14 -13.74
N GLU A 516 9.25 14.98 -14.29
CA GLU A 516 8.79 16.18 -13.57
C GLU A 516 8.00 15.76 -12.32
N THR A 517 7.08 14.79 -12.44
CA THR A 517 6.29 14.22 -11.31
C THR A 517 7.09 13.49 -10.22
N LEU A 518 8.43 13.50 -10.31
CA LEU A 518 9.38 13.00 -9.32
C LEU A 518 10.11 14.13 -8.58
N ASN A 519 9.95 15.37 -9.05
CA ASN A 519 10.81 16.53 -8.76
C ASN A 519 10.02 17.76 -8.27
N ASP A 520 8.70 17.63 -8.08
CA ASP A 520 7.74 18.68 -7.69
C ASP A 520 7.21 18.53 -6.25
N GLY A 521 7.34 17.35 -5.63
CA GLY A 521 7.12 17.15 -4.18
C GLY A 521 6.16 16.01 -3.85
N GLU A 522 6.66 14.77 -3.91
CA GLU A 522 5.85 13.55 -3.71
C GLU A 522 5.37 13.32 -2.26
N SER A 523 4.39 12.43 -2.08
CA SER A 523 3.95 11.99 -0.74
C SER A 523 4.94 10.95 -0.16
N PRO A 524 5.18 10.94 1.17
CA PRO A 524 6.15 10.02 1.75
C PRO A 524 5.74 8.55 1.61
N GLY A 525 6.50 7.80 0.81
CA GLY A 525 6.23 6.40 0.44
C GLY A 525 5.98 6.19 -1.05
N ASP A 526 5.66 7.24 -1.82
CA ASP A 526 5.36 7.13 -3.25
C ASP A 526 6.58 6.64 -4.05
N ALA A 527 7.77 7.15 -3.77
CA ALA A 527 8.99 6.63 -4.36
C ALA A 527 9.31 5.17 -3.96
N LEU A 528 9.00 4.74 -2.73
CA LEU A 528 9.12 3.33 -2.34
C LEU A 528 8.10 2.47 -3.10
N ARG A 529 6.92 2.99 -3.42
CA ARG A 529 5.94 2.36 -4.32
C ARG A 529 6.46 2.30 -5.76
N ARG A 530 7.04 3.36 -6.31
CA ARG A 530 7.59 3.41 -7.68
C ARG A 530 8.90 2.63 -7.86
N LEU A 531 9.64 2.36 -6.79
CA LEU A 531 10.71 1.33 -6.75
C LEU A 531 10.17 -0.11 -6.58
N GLY A 532 8.85 -0.30 -6.46
CA GLY A 532 8.21 -1.61 -6.25
C GLY A 532 8.48 -2.24 -4.89
N LEU A 533 8.80 -1.43 -3.88
CA LEU A 533 9.09 -1.81 -2.49
C LEU A 533 7.89 -1.60 -1.54
N PHE A 534 6.72 -1.19 -2.05
CA PHE A 534 5.54 -0.89 -1.23
C PHE A 534 5.14 -2.07 -0.32
N ALA A 535 5.05 -3.28 -0.87
CA ALA A 535 4.78 -4.50 -0.12
C ALA A 535 5.83 -4.82 0.98
N PHE A 536 7.02 -4.22 0.91
CA PHE A 536 8.15 -4.39 1.82
C PHE A 536 8.40 -3.14 2.71
N THR A 537 7.49 -2.16 2.69
CA THR A 537 7.57 -0.92 3.48
C THR A 537 6.57 -0.95 4.65
N ARG A 538 6.98 -0.57 5.87
CA ARG A 538 6.09 -0.50 7.05
C ARG A 538 6.18 0.86 7.72
N GLY A 539 5.12 1.27 8.41
CA GLY A 539 5.19 2.35 9.39
C GLY A 539 6.23 2.03 10.47
N SER A 540 7.04 3.03 10.81
CA SER A 540 8.11 2.99 11.81
C SER A 540 7.98 4.21 12.73
N SER A 541 8.79 4.33 13.79
CA SER A 541 8.85 5.55 14.61
C SER A 541 10.18 6.29 14.46
N VAL A 542 10.17 7.61 14.73
CA VAL A 542 11.40 8.41 14.75
C VAL A 542 12.40 7.83 15.76
N GLN A 543 11.90 7.37 16.91
CA GLN A 543 12.68 6.68 17.94
C GLN A 543 13.28 5.36 17.44
N GLU A 544 12.52 4.54 16.70
CA GLU A 544 12.98 3.26 16.14
C GLU A 544 14.07 3.47 15.08
N LEU A 545 13.91 4.48 14.22
CA LEU A 545 14.95 4.90 13.27
C LEU A 545 16.18 5.46 14.01
N ALA A 546 15.98 6.19 15.11
CA ALA A 546 17.04 6.72 15.97
C ALA A 546 17.79 5.63 16.77
N GLU A 547 17.12 4.51 17.09
CA GLU A 547 17.70 3.34 17.73
C GLU A 547 18.52 2.48 16.76
N GLY A 548 18.33 2.66 15.45
CA GLY A 548 19.24 2.16 14.41
C GLY A 548 18.56 1.57 13.18
N VAL A 549 17.24 1.41 13.20
CA VAL A 549 16.48 0.83 12.08
C VAL A 549 16.65 1.70 10.83
N THR A 550 16.87 1.05 9.69
CA THR A 550 17.04 1.75 8.41
C THR A 550 15.70 2.01 7.75
N GLY A 551 15.51 3.24 7.26
CA GLY A 551 14.23 3.68 6.72
C GLY A 551 14.26 5.09 6.12
N THR A 552 13.09 5.65 5.87
CA THR A 552 12.90 7.03 5.44
C THR A 552 12.09 7.80 6.48
N LEU A 553 12.44 9.06 6.70
CA LEU A 553 11.70 9.99 7.56
C LEU A 553 11.31 11.21 6.75
N ALA A 554 10.07 11.68 6.88
CA ALA A 554 9.58 12.81 6.08
C ALA A 554 8.61 13.72 6.84
N ASN A 555 8.54 14.99 6.44
CA ASN A 555 7.51 15.92 6.90
C ASN A 555 6.74 16.47 5.68
N PHE A 556 6.42 17.77 5.63
CA PHE A 556 5.71 18.41 4.51
C PHE A 556 6.62 19.25 3.60
N GLN A 557 7.91 19.34 3.93
CA GLN A 557 8.93 20.14 3.24
C GLN A 557 10.09 19.27 2.73
N HIS A 558 10.39 18.17 3.43
CA HIS A 558 11.57 17.37 3.14
C HIS A 558 11.40 15.89 3.53
N SER A 559 12.19 15.02 2.89
CA SER A 559 12.31 13.60 3.18
C SER A 559 13.77 13.17 3.16
N VAL A 560 14.18 12.46 4.21
CA VAL A 560 15.56 12.00 4.46
C VAL A 560 15.61 10.49 4.62
N VAL A 561 16.72 9.87 4.27
CA VAL A 561 17.00 8.49 4.73
C VAL A 561 17.49 8.56 6.18
N VAL A 562 17.18 7.53 6.97
CA VAL A 562 17.80 7.29 8.27
C VAL A 562 18.47 5.92 8.25
N VAL A 563 19.72 5.86 8.74
CA VAL A 563 20.55 4.66 8.80
C VAL A 563 21.34 4.69 10.11
N GLY A 564 21.17 3.70 10.99
CA GLY A 564 21.94 3.64 12.25
C GLY A 564 21.73 4.83 13.20
N GLY A 565 20.57 5.49 13.13
CA GLY A 565 20.26 6.70 13.91
C GLY A 565 20.87 8.01 13.37
N VAL A 566 21.53 7.96 12.20
CA VAL A 566 22.00 9.13 11.44
C VAL A 566 21.03 9.38 10.28
N PHE A 567 20.70 10.63 9.98
CA PHE A 567 19.95 11.02 8.79
C PHE A 567 20.79 11.82 7.80
N ASP A 568 20.36 11.82 6.54
CA ASP A 568 21.01 12.50 5.43
C ASP A 568 20.45 13.92 5.26
N ASP A 569 21.32 14.92 5.32
CA ASP A 569 21.01 16.34 5.15
C ASP A 569 21.81 16.85 3.95
N TYR A 570 21.26 16.70 2.74
CA TYR A 570 21.94 17.02 1.48
C TYR A 570 23.36 16.43 1.40
N GLY A 571 23.49 15.14 1.75
CA GLY A 571 24.77 14.41 1.78
C GLY A 571 25.59 14.54 3.06
N PHE A 572 25.21 15.44 3.97
CA PHE A 572 25.84 15.56 5.29
C PHE A 572 25.18 14.60 6.31
N LYS A 573 26.02 13.99 7.15
CA LYS A 573 25.58 13.13 8.27
C LYS A 573 25.07 13.98 9.42
N ARG A 574 23.82 13.79 9.83
CA ARG A 574 23.23 14.43 11.03
C ARG A 574 22.73 13.39 12.02
N GLN A 575 22.97 13.61 13.32
CA GLN A 575 22.46 12.72 14.37
C GLN A 575 20.96 12.94 14.57
N LEU A 576 20.14 11.90 14.39
CA LEU A 576 18.69 12.03 14.52
C LEU A 576 18.31 12.40 15.96
N LYS A 577 18.88 11.72 16.96
CA LYS A 577 18.59 11.89 18.41
C LYS A 577 18.73 13.32 18.95
N THR A 578 19.53 14.17 18.30
CA THR A 578 19.78 15.56 18.72
C THR A 578 19.14 16.60 17.80
N SER A 579 18.34 16.18 16.83
CA SER A 579 17.76 17.04 15.80
C SER A 579 16.28 17.33 16.02
N GLU A 580 15.76 18.35 15.34
CA GLU A 580 14.36 18.78 15.44
C GLU A 580 13.37 17.72 14.94
N TRP A 581 13.81 16.76 14.13
CA TRP A 581 13.01 15.60 13.73
C TRP A 581 12.49 14.78 14.93
N MET A 582 13.18 14.78 16.08
CA MET A 582 12.71 14.15 17.33
C MET A 582 11.57 14.91 18.00
N ARG A 583 11.22 16.11 17.51
CA ARG A 583 10.17 17.00 18.05
C ARG A 583 9.06 17.29 17.04
N ASN A 584 9.37 17.27 15.74
CA ASN A 584 8.52 17.77 14.66
C ASN A 584 7.74 16.66 13.91
N ASP A 585 7.37 15.58 14.64
CA ASP A 585 6.54 14.43 14.24
C ASP A 585 6.56 14.09 12.73
N GLY A 586 7.64 13.44 12.29
CA GLY A 586 7.79 12.99 10.89
C GLY A 586 7.19 11.61 10.62
N GLN A 587 6.68 11.41 9.41
CA GLN A 587 6.27 10.09 8.91
C GLN A 587 7.53 9.22 8.73
N ALA A 588 7.76 8.32 9.66
CA ALA A 588 8.82 7.33 9.61
C ALA A 588 8.32 6.03 8.95
N LEU A 589 9.06 5.55 7.94
CA LEU A 589 8.84 4.27 7.27
C LEU A 589 10.12 3.43 7.34
N LYS A 590 10.01 2.11 7.47
CA LYS A 590 11.12 1.15 7.43
C LYS A 590 10.94 0.10 6.34
N LEU A 591 12.05 -0.45 5.84
CA LEU A 591 12.03 -1.58 4.91
C LEU A 591 12.22 -2.90 5.67
N VAL A 592 11.29 -3.85 5.45
CA VAL A 592 11.32 -5.22 6.01
C VAL A 592 11.93 -6.23 5.04
#